data_AF-A0A2S1SJN4-F1
#
_entry.id   AF-A0A2S1SJN4-F1
#
_cell.length_a   1.000
_cell.length_b   1.000
_cell.length_c   1.000
_cell.angle_alpha   90.00
_cell.angle_beta   90.00
_cell.angle_gamma   90.00
#
_symmetry.space_group_name_H-M   'P 1'
#
loop_
_entity.id
_entity.type
_entity.pdbx_description
1 polymer ?
#
loop_
_entity_poly.entity_id
_entity_poly.type
_entity_poly.pdbx_seq_one_letter_code
_entity_poly.pdbx_strand_id
1 'polypeptide(L)'
;MKKSILLSAVALCFSLSFSSCKNNEEKLKDAQKDMIQAQKKLIKAESESMREYDNFRMKISKKITDNELAIADLKIKAIDGTMSQKQKFNAQVEKLEIKNMELKQTLDAYGTYNADTWDAFKKDIDARTAALEKDFEAINRK
;
A
#
# COMPACT_ATOMS: atom_id res chain seq x y z
N MET A 1 -28.51 28.17 15.54
CA MET A 1 -27.41 27.55 16.33
C MET A 1 -27.94 26.19 16.76
N LYS A 2 -27.36 25.02 16.46
CA LYS A 2 -25.98 24.61 16.20
C LYS A 2 -25.98 23.60 15.02
N LYS A 3 -24.88 23.59 14.28
CA LYS A 3 -24.70 22.89 12.99
C LYS A 3 -24.53 21.39 13.23
N SER A 4 -25.30 20.55 12.53
CA SER A 4 -25.02 19.12 12.44
C SER A 4 -23.86 18.89 11.47
N ILE A 5 -22.88 18.13 11.96
CA ILE A 5 -21.61 17.83 11.32
C ILE A 5 -21.71 16.46 10.64
N LEU A 6 -21.33 16.47 9.35
CA LEU A 6 -20.59 15.47 8.56
C LEU A 6 -20.90 13.98 8.77
N LEU A 7 -21.23 13.31 7.67
CA LEU A 7 -20.43 12.17 7.18
C LEU A 7 -20.67 12.04 5.67
N SER A 8 -19.74 12.57 4.88
CA SER A 8 -19.72 12.40 3.42
C SER A 8 -19.06 11.06 3.13
N ALA A 9 -19.86 10.08 2.71
CA ALA A 9 -19.37 8.82 2.17
C ALA A 9 -18.71 9.09 0.81
N VAL A 10 -17.39 9.23 0.78
CA VAL A 10 -16.63 9.23 -0.47
C VAL A 10 -16.42 7.77 -0.87
N ALA A 11 -17.42 7.21 -1.54
CA ALA A 11 -17.25 6.00 -2.34
C ALA A 11 -16.51 6.39 -3.63
N LEU A 12 -15.20 6.17 -3.66
CA LEU A 12 -14.41 6.25 -4.90
C LEU A 12 -14.21 4.85 -5.44
N CYS A 13 -15.21 4.37 -6.19
CA CYS A 13 -15.01 3.33 -7.20
C CYS A 13 -14.14 3.92 -8.30
N PHE A 14 -12.85 3.56 -8.35
CA PHE A 14 -12.01 3.83 -9.51
C PHE A 14 -12.02 2.61 -10.43
N SER A 15 -12.78 2.71 -11.51
CA SER A 15 -12.66 1.83 -12.66
C SER A 15 -11.30 2.09 -13.33
N LEU A 16 -10.38 1.13 -13.20
CA LEU A 16 -9.08 1.19 -13.85
C LEU A 16 -9.22 0.84 -15.33
N SER A 17 -9.50 1.84 -16.15
CA SER A 17 -9.29 1.76 -17.59
C SER A 17 -7.81 1.96 -17.91
N PHE A 18 -7.16 0.87 -18.30
CA PHE A 18 -5.80 0.81 -18.83
C PHE A 18 -5.65 1.73 -20.06
N SER A 19 -4.94 2.85 -19.95
CA SER A 19 -4.33 3.56 -21.09
C SER A 19 -3.28 4.58 -20.64
N SER A 20 -2.06 4.45 -21.18
CA SER A 20 -0.93 5.41 -21.20
C SER A 20 0.07 5.39 -20.03
N CYS A 21 1.14 4.62 -20.20
CA CYS A 21 2.25 4.36 -19.26
C CYS A 21 3.29 5.49 -19.08
N LYS A 22 2.93 6.78 -19.19
CA LYS A 22 3.91 7.87 -18.92
C LYS A 22 3.46 8.95 -17.93
N ASN A 23 2.16 9.05 -17.64
CA ASN A 23 1.62 10.10 -16.77
C ASN A 23 1.09 9.59 -15.42
N ASN A 24 1.26 8.30 -15.15
CA ASN A 24 0.75 7.66 -13.93
C ASN A 24 1.75 7.75 -12.77
N GLU A 25 3.06 7.88 -13.04
CA GLU A 25 4.10 7.87 -12.01
C GLU A 25 4.11 9.17 -11.18
N GLU A 26 4.01 10.34 -11.83
CA GLU A 26 3.91 11.64 -11.13
C GLU A 26 2.60 11.77 -10.36
N LYS A 27 1.48 11.31 -10.93
CA LYS A 27 0.18 11.31 -10.26
C LYS A 27 0.14 10.36 -9.06
N LEU A 28 0.84 9.23 -9.13
CA LEU A 28 0.98 8.32 -8.00
C LEU A 28 1.79 8.98 -6.87
N LYS A 29 2.89 9.65 -7.21
CA LYS A 29 3.75 10.38 -6.25
C LYS A 29 3.04 11.56 -5.58
N ASP A 30 2.18 12.30 -6.29
CA ASP A 30 1.41 13.41 -5.71
C ASP A 30 0.24 12.92 -4.84
N ALA A 31 -0.54 11.94 -5.30
CA ALA A 31 -1.58 11.32 -4.47
C ALA A 31 -0.99 10.67 -3.19
N GLN A 32 0.23 10.13 -3.29
CA GLN A 32 1.02 9.60 -2.19
C GLN A 32 1.38 10.67 -1.15
N LYS A 33 1.79 11.86 -1.58
CA LYS A 33 2.18 12.96 -0.69
C LYS A 33 0.96 13.50 0.07
N ASP A 34 -0.17 13.62 -0.60
CA ASP A 34 -1.41 14.11 -0.01
C ASP A 34 -1.98 13.13 1.03
N MET A 35 -1.92 11.82 0.76
CA MET A 35 -2.35 10.80 1.73
C MET A 35 -1.50 10.81 3.01
N ILE A 36 -0.16 10.88 2.88
CA ILE A 36 0.75 10.94 4.03
C ILE A 36 0.56 12.25 4.81
N GLN A 37 0.31 13.37 4.11
CA GLN A 37 0.13 14.68 4.74
C GLN A 37 -1.24 14.82 5.43
N ALA A 38 -2.28 14.17 4.91
CA ALA A 38 -3.60 14.09 5.55
C ALA A 38 -3.52 13.28 6.86
N GLN A 39 -2.82 12.15 6.87
CA GLN A 39 -2.64 11.31 8.07
C GLN A 39 -1.86 12.04 9.18
N LYS A 40 -0.81 12.80 8.83
CA LYS A 40 -0.01 13.56 9.82
C LYS A 40 -0.78 14.66 10.56
N LYS A 41 -1.89 15.18 10.00
CA LYS A 41 -2.67 16.28 10.61
C LYS A 41 -3.65 15.81 11.69
N LEU A 42 -3.82 14.50 11.90
CA LEU A 42 -4.86 13.94 12.78
C LEU A 42 -4.41 13.71 14.24
N ILE A 43 -3.15 14.01 14.59
CA ILE A 43 -2.65 13.79 15.95
C ILE A 43 -3.00 14.98 16.87
N LYS A 44 -4.23 15.00 17.42
CA LYS A 44 -4.61 15.88 18.54
C LYS A 44 -5.37 15.08 19.61
N ALA A 45 -4.75 14.99 20.80
CA ALA A 45 -5.33 14.49 22.05
C ALA A 45 -5.95 13.07 22.01
N GLU A 46 -5.16 12.08 21.62
CA GLU A 46 -5.55 10.66 21.63
C GLU A 46 -4.76 9.82 22.64
N SER A 47 -5.36 8.70 23.05
CA SER A 47 -4.73 7.68 23.90
C SER A 47 -3.46 7.11 23.26
N GLU A 48 -2.56 6.55 24.08
CA GLU A 48 -1.29 5.97 23.58
C GLU A 48 -1.52 4.87 22.54
N SER A 49 -2.55 4.03 22.72
CA SER A 49 -2.90 2.96 21.78
C SER A 49 -3.39 3.49 20.42
N MET A 50 -4.18 4.57 20.41
CA MET A 50 -4.60 5.22 19.17
C MET A 50 -3.40 5.85 18.44
N ARG A 51 -2.47 6.45 19.20
CA ARG A 51 -1.22 6.98 18.63
C ARG A 51 -0.34 5.86 18.05
N GLU A 52 -0.25 4.72 18.72
CA GLU A 52 0.46 3.55 18.19
C GLU A 52 -0.18 3.09 16.87
N TYR A 53 -1.51 2.97 16.85
CA TYR A 53 -2.26 2.61 15.67
C TYR A 53 -1.99 3.54 14.48
N ASP A 54 -2.08 4.85 14.70
CA ASP A 54 -1.85 5.85 13.66
C ASP A 54 -0.41 5.80 13.11
N ASN A 55 0.58 5.69 14.00
CA ASN A 55 1.97 5.54 13.61
C ASN A 55 2.19 4.26 12.81
N PHE A 56 1.55 3.17 13.21
CA PHE A 56 1.60 1.91 12.49
C PHE A 56 0.98 2.04 11.10
N ARG A 57 -0.23 2.62 10.98
CA ARG A 57 -0.87 2.87 9.68
C ARG A 57 0.02 3.70 8.77
N MET A 58 0.63 4.76 9.29
CA MET A 58 1.53 5.61 8.52
C MET A 58 2.77 4.82 8.04
N LYS A 59 3.37 4.01 8.90
CA LYS A 59 4.53 3.16 8.54
C LYS A 59 4.17 2.18 7.43
N ILE A 60 3.05 1.47 7.56
CA ILE A 60 2.62 0.47 6.58
C ILE A 60 2.17 1.13 5.29
N SER A 61 1.47 2.27 5.35
CA SER A 61 1.12 3.07 4.18
C SER A 61 2.37 3.47 3.39
N LYS A 62 3.42 3.95 4.08
CA LYS A 62 4.70 4.27 3.43
C LYS A 62 5.30 3.03 2.76
N LYS A 63 5.31 1.89 3.46
CA LYS A 63 5.84 0.63 2.91
C LYS A 63 5.08 0.17 1.66
N ILE A 64 3.75 0.24 1.67
CA ILE A 64 2.90 -0.05 0.51
C ILE A 64 3.32 0.80 -0.67
N THR A 65 3.54 2.10 -0.47
CA THR A 65 3.94 2.96 -1.58
C THR A 65 5.37 2.73 -2.05
N ASP A 66 6.31 2.49 -1.13
CA ASP A 66 7.67 2.10 -1.49
C ASP A 66 7.66 0.82 -2.36
N ASN A 67 6.78 -0.15 -2.04
CA ASN A 67 6.57 -1.35 -2.83
C ASN A 67 5.93 -1.05 -4.20
N GLU A 68 4.92 -0.16 -4.27
CA GLU A 68 4.29 0.25 -5.55
C GLU A 68 5.34 0.84 -6.51
N LEU A 69 6.23 1.69 -6.01
CA LEU A 69 7.34 2.26 -6.78
C LEU A 69 8.31 1.17 -7.25
N ALA A 70 8.75 0.29 -6.34
CA ALA A 70 9.65 -0.80 -6.71
C ALA A 70 9.03 -1.76 -7.74
N ILE A 71 7.72 -2.02 -7.66
CA ILE A 71 6.99 -2.83 -8.66
C ILE A 71 6.93 -2.11 -10.00
N ALA A 72 6.67 -0.80 -10.01
CA ALA A 72 6.68 0.00 -11.24
C ALA A 72 8.05 -0.06 -11.93
N ASP A 73 9.14 0.09 -11.17
CA ASP A 73 10.51 -0.04 -11.66
C ASP A 73 10.78 -1.44 -12.25
N LEU A 74 10.32 -2.49 -11.56
CA LEU A 74 10.44 -3.87 -12.05
C LEU A 74 9.65 -4.10 -13.34
N LYS A 75 8.48 -3.48 -13.52
CA LYS A 75 7.66 -3.61 -14.73
C LYS A 75 8.30 -2.98 -15.96
N ILE A 76 9.08 -1.92 -15.79
CA ILE A 76 9.79 -1.25 -16.90
C ILE A 76 11.21 -1.80 -17.11
N LYS A 77 11.72 -2.62 -16.17
CA LYS A 77 13.05 -3.22 -16.26
C LYS A 77 13.13 -4.11 -17.50
N ALA A 78 14.05 -3.77 -18.40
CA ALA A 78 14.42 -4.65 -19.50
C ALA A 78 15.15 -5.89 -18.95
N ILE A 79 14.76 -7.06 -19.43
CA ILE A 79 15.34 -8.33 -19.00
C ILE A 79 15.85 -9.10 -20.19
N ASP A 80 17.11 -9.51 -20.07
CA ASP A 80 17.77 -10.38 -21.00
C ASP A 80 17.46 -11.85 -20.67
N GLY A 81 17.53 -12.69 -21.69
CA GLY A 81 17.29 -14.13 -21.57
C GLY A 81 16.17 -14.65 -22.45
N THR A 82 15.86 -15.92 -22.27
CA THR A 82 14.85 -16.67 -23.03
C THR A 82 13.44 -16.16 -22.73
N MET A 83 12.50 -16.47 -23.63
CA MET A 83 11.08 -16.17 -23.43
C MET A 83 10.55 -16.71 -22.09
N SER A 84 10.96 -17.93 -21.71
CA SER A 84 10.54 -18.56 -20.45
C SER A 84 11.04 -17.79 -19.22
N GLN A 85 12.29 -17.28 -19.26
CA GLN A 85 12.82 -16.46 -18.18
C GLN A 85 12.06 -15.13 -18.03
N LYS A 86 11.72 -14.48 -19.15
CA LYS A 86 10.92 -13.25 -19.17
C LYS A 86 9.51 -13.49 -18.61
N GLN A 87 8.85 -14.57 -19.02
CA GLN A 87 7.54 -14.96 -18.50
C GLN A 87 7.57 -15.21 -16.99
N LYS A 88 8.60 -15.94 -16.51
CA LYS A 88 8.78 -16.19 -15.08
C LYS A 88 8.97 -14.90 -14.30
N PHE A 89 9.77 -13.97 -14.80
CA PHE A 89 9.94 -12.67 -14.17
C PHE A 89 8.60 -11.91 -14.11
N ASN A 90 7.89 -11.80 -15.23
CA ASN A 90 6.61 -11.09 -15.28
C ASN A 90 5.59 -11.65 -14.28
N ALA A 91 5.50 -12.97 -14.16
CA ALA A 91 4.64 -13.63 -13.18
C ALA A 91 5.06 -13.33 -11.72
N GLN A 92 6.36 -13.20 -11.45
CA GLN A 92 6.85 -12.80 -10.12
C GLN A 92 6.49 -11.35 -9.81
N VAL A 93 6.56 -10.44 -10.79
CA VAL A 93 6.17 -9.04 -10.63
C VAL A 93 4.66 -8.89 -10.42
N GLU A 94 3.84 -9.64 -11.17
CA GLU A 94 2.38 -9.68 -10.97
C GLU A 94 2.01 -10.18 -9.58
N LYS A 95 2.70 -11.21 -9.09
CA LYS A 95 2.51 -11.73 -7.73
C LYS A 95 2.83 -10.66 -6.66
N LEU A 96 3.87 -9.85 -6.86
CA LEU A 96 4.18 -8.74 -5.96
C LEU A 96 3.07 -7.69 -5.94
N GLU A 97 2.52 -7.36 -7.12
CA GLU A 97 1.42 -6.40 -7.24
C GLU A 97 0.16 -6.88 -6.51
N ILE A 98 -0.22 -8.14 -6.69
CA ILE A 98 -1.37 -8.75 -6.00
C ILE A 98 -1.17 -8.68 -4.48
N LYS A 99 -0.01 -9.13 -3.98
CA LYS A 99 0.26 -9.12 -2.54
C LYS A 99 0.29 -7.71 -1.94
N ASN A 100 0.81 -6.73 -2.66
CA ASN A 100 0.84 -5.35 -2.18
C ASN A 100 -0.56 -4.72 -2.17
N MET A 101 -1.41 -5.09 -3.15
CA MET A 101 -2.82 -4.73 -3.17
C MET A 101 -3.56 -5.34 -1.97
N GLU A 102 -3.34 -6.63 -1.67
CA GLU A 102 -3.93 -7.30 -0.51
C GLU A 102 -3.48 -6.65 0.82
N LEU A 103 -2.21 -6.28 0.94
CA LEU A 103 -1.68 -5.56 2.10
C LEU A 103 -2.42 -4.23 2.31
N LYS A 104 -2.62 -3.47 1.23
CA LYS A 104 -3.37 -2.21 1.24
C LYS A 104 -4.83 -2.42 1.65
N GLN A 105 -5.51 -3.38 1.03
CA GLN A 105 -6.88 -3.73 1.36
C GLN A 105 -7.04 -4.15 2.82
N THR A 106 -6.08 -4.91 3.36
CA THR A 106 -6.08 -5.33 4.77
C THR A 106 -5.94 -4.13 5.70
N LEU A 107 -5.00 -3.23 5.41
CA LEU A 107 -4.80 -1.99 6.17
C LEU A 107 -6.06 -1.10 6.15
N ASP A 108 -6.69 -0.95 4.98
CA ASP A 108 -7.87 -0.11 4.81
C ASP A 108 -9.11 -0.72 5.47
N ALA A 109 -9.28 -2.04 5.39
CA ALA A 109 -10.40 -2.77 6.00
C ALA A 109 -10.41 -2.69 7.53
N TYR A 110 -9.24 -2.59 8.17
CA TYR A 110 -9.19 -2.45 9.63
C TYR A 110 -9.75 -1.10 10.11
N GLY A 111 -9.59 -0.03 9.31
CA GLY A 111 -10.26 1.26 9.48
C GLY A 111 -9.91 2.03 10.76
N THR A 112 -10.40 1.58 11.91
CA THR A 112 -10.29 2.22 13.22
C THR A 112 -9.69 1.27 14.27
N TYR A 113 -8.97 1.82 15.24
CA TYR A 113 -8.41 1.03 16.34
C TYR A 113 -9.50 0.25 17.10
N ASN A 114 -9.23 -1.03 17.33
CA ASN A 114 -9.97 -1.91 18.21
C ASN A 114 -8.98 -2.70 19.06
N ALA A 115 -9.10 -2.63 20.39
CA ALA A 115 -8.16 -3.24 21.31
C ALA A 115 -8.17 -4.78 21.24
N ASP A 116 -9.34 -5.39 21.03
CA ASP A 116 -9.51 -6.85 21.07
C ASP A 116 -8.89 -7.55 19.84
N THR A 117 -8.77 -6.81 18.73
CA THR A 117 -8.28 -7.35 17.44
C THR A 117 -6.94 -6.76 17.01
N TRP A 118 -6.39 -5.81 17.77
CA TRP A 118 -5.17 -5.08 17.42
C TRP A 118 -3.96 -5.99 17.18
N ASP A 119 -3.67 -6.87 18.13
CA ASP A 119 -2.49 -7.74 18.04
C ASP A 119 -2.58 -8.71 16.87
N ALA A 120 -3.78 -9.26 16.61
CA ALA A 120 -4.02 -10.15 15.49
C ALA A 120 -3.84 -9.43 14.15
N PHE A 121 -4.37 -8.22 14.03
CA PHE A 121 -4.21 -7.38 12.84
C PHE A 121 -2.74 -7.03 12.59
N LYS A 122 -2.03 -6.56 13.62
CA LYS A 122 -0.60 -6.21 13.52
C LYS A 122 0.23 -7.39 13.03
N LYS A 123 -0.01 -8.59 13.58
CA LYS A 123 0.65 -9.83 13.18
C LYS A 123 0.36 -10.21 11.72
N ASP A 124 -0.88 -10.06 11.26
CA ASP A 124 -1.23 -10.34 9.85
C ASP A 124 -0.51 -9.39 8.89
N ILE A 125 -0.52 -8.09 9.19
CA ILE A 125 0.20 -7.08 8.41
C ILE A 125 1.71 -7.33 8.37
N ASP A 126 2.31 -7.67 9.50
CA ASP A 126 3.75 -7.98 9.59
C ASP A 126 4.08 -9.23 8.76
N ALA A 127 3.25 -10.29 8.84
CA ALA A 127 3.43 -11.50 8.04
C ALA A 127 3.33 -11.25 6.53
N ARG A 128 2.34 -10.44 6.10
CA ARG A 128 2.18 -10.04 4.69
C ARG A 128 3.36 -9.22 4.20
N THR A 129 3.84 -8.29 5.03
CA THR A 129 5.01 -7.45 4.71
C THR A 129 6.26 -8.30 4.54
N ALA A 130 6.53 -9.23 5.46
CA ALA A 130 7.67 -10.15 5.36
C ALA A 130 7.58 -11.06 4.11
N ALA A 131 6.37 -11.52 3.77
CA ALA A 131 6.15 -12.34 2.59
C ALA A 131 6.35 -11.57 1.27
N LEU A 132 6.11 -10.26 1.26
CA LEU A 132 6.43 -9.36 0.15
C LEU A 132 7.94 -9.14 0.03
N GLU A 133 8.61 -8.81 1.13
CA GLU A 133 10.06 -8.59 1.18
C GLU A 133 10.83 -9.81 0.64
N LYS A 134 10.45 -11.02 1.08
CA LYS A 134 11.05 -12.27 0.58
C LYS A 134 10.88 -12.44 -0.93
N ASP A 135 9.73 -12.07 -1.48
CA ASP A 135 9.47 -12.17 -2.92
C ASP A 135 10.30 -11.11 -3.70
N PHE A 136 10.43 -9.89 -3.19
CA PHE A 136 11.34 -8.87 -3.76
C PHE A 136 12.79 -9.37 -3.80
N GLU A 137 13.29 -9.91 -2.70
CA GLU A 137 14.64 -10.47 -2.64
C GLU A 137 14.83 -11.63 -3.63
N ALA A 138 13.81 -12.47 -3.84
CA ALA A 138 13.88 -13.58 -4.77
C ALA A 138 13.99 -13.14 -6.24
N ILE A 139 13.45 -11.95 -6.56
CA ILE A 139 13.59 -11.33 -7.89
C ILE A 139 14.97 -10.69 -8.04
N ASN A 140 15.45 -9.97 -7.01
CA ASN A 140 16.71 -9.21 -7.07
C ASN A 140 17.97 -10.07 -6.95
N ARG A 141 17.87 -11.32 -6.49
CA ARG A 141 19.00 -12.28 -6.39
C ARG A 141 19.41 -12.92 -7.74
N LYS A 142 18.80 -12.53 -8.86
CA LYS A 142 19.05 -13.08 -10.20
C LYS A 142 19.51 -12.00 -11.16
#